data_AF-A0AAD5V6V4-F1
#
_entry.id   AF-A0AAD5V6V4-F1
#
_cell.length_a   1.000
_cell.length_b   1.000
_cell.length_c   1.000
_cell.angle_alpha   90.00
_cell.angle_beta   90.00
_cell.angle_gamma   90.00
#
_symmetry.space_group_name_H-M   'P 1'
#
loop_
_entity.id
_entity.type
_entity.pdbx_description
1 polymer ?
#
loop_
_entity_poly.entity_id
_entity_poly.type
_entity_poly.pdbx_seq_one_letter_code
_entity_poly.pdbx_strand_id
1 'polypeptide(L)'
;MTTLTIPIGDTRSLPSPLRDGDIVSFIASTTSLKPDPSPNGDNTSLNLVSGDDDYVLHISIRRGDQSVRLNSRHADGVWGAEESFKFDGSFTEGRPSVVTVTVRGSKYLIAIDGRLRHTYAQRINAPVTGLRYARNGDMTTAIFGNSIKAQVVHTLPPPNPSQSFTINIGDTRALSPALANDQFVYFISSTTSLTPDTSTGGDNTSLNLLSIDGDYLLHVSFRRVSNTIVFNARTATGGWGAEEVIPSKGFFQESQPVSVVVQTKTQAFDVYIDGVLRHTFKKRINKAVTAVRYQRNNNMSTQIFANTINVAIDGQ
;
A
#
# COMPACT_ATOMS: atom_id res chain seq x y z
N MET A 1 6.69 -1.07 2.89
CA MET A 1 7.44 -1.67 1.77
C MET A 1 7.68 -3.14 2.08
N THR A 2 7.24 -4.02 1.21
CA THR A 2 7.39 -5.48 1.34
C THR A 2 8.45 -5.94 0.34
N THR A 3 9.41 -6.77 0.76
CA THR A 3 10.40 -7.36 -0.15
C THR A 3 10.20 -8.87 -0.20
N LEU A 4 10.13 -9.41 -1.41
CA LEU A 4 9.95 -10.84 -1.70
C LEU A 4 11.11 -11.33 -2.55
N THR A 5 11.58 -12.56 -2.31
CA THR A 5 12.41 -13.28 -3.28
C THR A 5 11.51 -14.30 -3.98
N ILE A 6 11.43 -14.21 -5.30
CA ILE A 6 10.57 -15.04 -6.14
C ILE A 6 11.49 -15.96 -6.95
N PRO A 7 11.60 -17.26 -6.59
CA PRO A 7 12.26 -18.25 -7.42
C PRO A 7 11.58 -18.37 -8.79
N ILE A 8 12.34 -18.80 -9.78
CA ILE A 8 11.80 -19.07 -11.10
C ILE A 8 10.77 -20.20 -11.07
N GLY A 9 9.65 -20.00 -11.76
CA GLY A 9 8.50 -20.91 -11.77
C GLY A 9 7.54 -20.71 -10.59
N ASP A 10 7.90 -19.88 -9.61
CA ASP A 10 7.16 -19.71 -8.36
C ASP A 10 6.29 -18.45 -8.36
N THR A 11 5.28 -18.46 -7.49
CA THR A 11 4.37 -17.34 -7.23
C THR A 11 4.43 -16.98 -5.75
N ARG A 12 4.61 -15.69 -5.44
CA ARG A 12 4.57 -15.18 -4.06
C ARG A 12 3.30 -14.36 -3.85
N SER A 13 2.48 -14.77 -2.88
CA SER A 13 1.31 -13.99 -2.48
C SER A 13 1.74 -12.67 -1.83
N LEU A 14 0.98 -11.62 -2.11
CA LEU A 14 1.09 -10.33 -1.47
C LEU A 14 0.34 -10.35 -0.13
N PRO A 15 0.81 -9.60 0.88
CA PRO A 15 0.10 -9.47 2.16
C PRO A 15 -1.26 -8.76 2.02
N SER A 16 -1.41 -7.94 0.98
CA SER A 16 -2.65 -7.29 0.56
C SER A 16 -2.64 -7.07 -0.95
N PRO A 17 -3.82 -7.02 -1.61
CA PRO A 17 -3.88 -6.77 -3.04
C PRO A 17 -3.27 -5.41 -3.42
N LEU A 18 -2.73 -5.29 -4.63
CA LEU A 18 -2.28 -4.01 -5.17
C LEU A 18 -3.46 -3.06 -5.40
N ARG A 19 -3.21 -1.76 -5.27
CA ARG A 19 -4.16 -0.66 -5.39
C ARG A 19 -3.65 0.40 -6.33
N ASP A 20 -4.54 1.32 -6.71
CA ASP A 20 -4.11 2.52 -7.39
C ASP A 20 -3.05 3.27 -6.59
N GLY A 21 -2.00 3.74 -7.28
CA GLY A 21 -0.85 4.33 -6.62
C GLY A 21 0.35 3.36 -6.52
N ASP A 22 0.10 2.09 -6.23
CA ASP A 22 1.11 1.14 -5.81
C ASP A 22 2.21 0.91 -6.83
N ILE A 23 3.38 0.55 -6.33
CA ILE A 23 4.58 0.32 -7.14
C ILE A 23 5.12 -1.08 -6.84
N VAL A 24 5.36 -1.86 -7.90
CA VAL A 24 6.08 -3.13 -7.85
C VAL A 24 7.37 -2.98 -8.65
N SER A 25 8.52 -3.16 -7.99
CA SER A 25 9.82 -3.17 -8.65
C SER A 25 10.40 -4.59 -8.61
N PHE A 26 10.53 -5.21 -9.78
CA PHE A 26 11.26 -6.45 -9.97
C PHE A 26 12.73 -6.14 -10.23
N ILE A 27 13.61 -6.61 -9.34
CA ILE A 27 15.03 -6.26 -9.28
C ILE A 27 15.84 -7.51 -9.55
N ALA A 28 16.45 -7.54 -10.73
CA ALA A 28 17.43 -8.55 -11.12
C ALA A 28 18.82 -8.12 -10.65
N SER A 29 19.59 -9.04 -10.06
CA SER A 29 21.00 -8.77 -9.72
C SER A 29 21.91 -8.77 -10.94
N THR A 30 21.49 -9.42 -12.02
CA THR A 30 22.17 -9.45 -13.32
C THR A 30 21.16 -9.76 -14.42
N THR A 31 21.50 -9.38 -15.65
CA THR A 31 20.69 -9.58 -16.84
C THR A 31 21.49 -10.33 -17.90
N SER A 32 20.96 -11.44 -18.41
CA SER A 32 21.57 -12.23 -19.49
C SER A 32 20.75 -12.17 -20.77
N LEU A 33 21.28 -11.45 -21.74
CA LEU A 33 20.81 -11.27 -23.11
C LEU A 33 21.45 -12.27 -24.09
N LYS A 34 22.36 -13.13 -23.64
CA LYS A 34 22.87 -14.25 -24.44
C LYS A 34 21.72 -15.20 -24.80
N PRO A 35 21.48 -15.52 -26.08
CA PRO A 35 20.37 -16.39 -26.46
C PRO A 35 20.41 -17.75 -25.74
N ASP A 36 19.24 -18.28 -25.37
CA ASP A 36 19.16 -19.67 -24.94
C ASP A 36 19.36 -20.58 -26.16
N PRO A 37 20.05 -21.73 -26.04
CA PRO A 37 20.17 -22.69 -27.13
C PRO A 37 18.85 -23.45 -27.42
N SER A 38 17.79 -23.26 -26.63
CA SER A 38 16.50 -23.92 -26.84
C SER A 38 15.78 -23.46 -28.12
N PRO A 39 15.09 -24.38 -28.81
CA PRO A 39 14.49 -24.10 -30.11
C PRO A 39 13.20 -23.28 -30.02
N ASN A 40 12.51 -23.23 -28.86
CA ASN A 40 11.23 -22.55 -28.73
C ASN A 40 11.25 -21.49 -27.62
N GLY A 41 11.13 -20.22 -28.02
CA GLY A 41 10.81 -19.13 -27.11
C GLY A 41 11.94 -18.78 -26.14
N ASP A 42 12.60 -17.66 -26.40
CA ASP A 42 13.72 -17.20 -25.58
C ASP A 42 13.29 -16.04 -24.69
N ASN A 43 12.50 -16.36 -23.65
CA ASN A 43 11.86 -15.37 -22.80
C ASN A 43 11.73 -15.72 -21.33
N THR A 44 11.69 -14.67 -20.52
CA THR A 44 11.36 -14.72 -19.10
C THR A 44 10.20 -13.77 -18.83
N SER A 45 9.36 -14.08 -17.87
CA SER A 45 8.15 -13.33 -17.56
C SER A 45 8.07 -12.90 -16.11
N LEU A 46 7.55 -11.68 -15.93
CA LEU A 46 7.15 -11.08 -14.67
C LEU A 46 5.65 -10.89 -14.73
N ASN A 47 4.92 -11.38 -13.74
CA ASN A 47 3.46 -11.40 -13.79
C ASN A 47 2.85 -10.83 -12.52
N LEU A 48 1.82 -10.03 -12.69
CA LEU A 48 0.84 -9.69 -11.66
C LEU A 48 -0.31 -10.69 -11.77
N VAL A 49 -0.57 -11.43 -10.70
CA VAL A 49 -1.57 -12.52 -10.70
C VAL A 49 -2.74 -12.24 -9.76
N SER A 50 -3.94 -12.67 -10.15
CA SER A 50 -5.14 -12.61 -9.30
C SER A 50 -5.23 -13.82 -8.36
N GLY A 51 -6.22 -13.81 -7.46
CA GLY A 51 -6.51 -14.96 -6.60
C GLY A 51 -7.06 -16.18 -7.36
N ASP A 52 -7.56 -15.97 -8.57
CA ASP A 52 -8.13 -16.99 -9.45
C ASP A 52 -7.14 -17.47 -10.52
N ASP A 53 -5.83 -17.19 -10.35
CA ASP A 53 -4.75 -17.50 -11.29
C ASP A 53 -4.81 -16.79 -12.65
N ASP A 54 -5.57 -15.69 -12.77
CA ASP A 54 -5.45 -14.82 -13.94
C ASP A 54 -4.09 -14.12 -13.95
N TYR A 55 -3.51 -13.94 -15.12
CA TYR A 55 -2.43 -12.98 -15.32
C TYR A 55 -3.06 -11.64 -15.66
N VAL A 56 -3.32 -10.84 -14.63
CA VAL A 56 -3.86 -9.48 -14.77
C VAL A 56 -2.93 -8.62 -15.64
N LEU A 57 -1.62 -8.78 -15.44
CA LEU A 57 -0.57 -8.26 -16.31
C LEU A 57 0.53 -9.32 -16.47
N HIS A 58 0.77 -9.72 -17.71
CA HIS A 58 1.90 -10.56 -18.13
C HIS A 58 2.94 -9.69 -18.83
N ILE A 59 4.17 -9.67 -18.33
CA ILE A 59 5.31 -8.97 -18.94
C ILE A 59 6.33 -10.01 -19.38
N SER A 60 6.45 -10.23 -20.68
CA SER A 60 7.34 -11.21 -21.29
C SER A 60 8.53 -10.52 -21.92
N ILE A 61 9.70 -10.64 -21.30
CA ILE A 61 10.95 -10.13 -21.82
C ILE A 61 11.52 -11.19 -22.75
N ARG A 62 11.60 -10.89 -24.05
CA ARG A 62 12.03 -11.82 -25.10
C ARG A 62 13.35 -11.33 -25.69
N ARG A 63 14.45 -12.02 -25.37
CA ARG A 63 15.78 -11.58 -25.84
C ARG A 63 16.05 -11.96 -27.29
N GLY A 64 15.43 -13.03 -27.80
CA GLY A 64 15.59 -13.49 -29.19
C GLY A 64 15.20 -12.45 -30.25
N ASP A 65 14.11 -11.71 -30.05
CA ASP A 65 13.68 -10.60 -30.93
C ASP A 65 13.82 -9.21 -30.28
N GLN A 66 14.52 -9.16 -29.14
CA GLN A 66 14.78 -7.98 -28.31
C GLN A 66 13.53 -7.14 -28.06
N SER A 67 12.46 -7.80 -27.62
CA SER A 67 11.17 -7.17 -27.35
C SER A 67 10.62 -7.51 -25.98
N VAL A 68 9.82 -6.61 -25.44
CA VAL A 68 8.93 -6.87 -24.31
C VAL A 68 7.52 -7.03 -24.87
N ARG A 69 6.86 -8.12 -24.54
CA ARG A 69 5.46 -8.40 -24.86
C ARG A 69 4.60 -8.29 -23.62
N LEU A 70 3.46 -7.62 -23.75
CA LEU A 70 2.52 -7.36 -22.68
C LEU A 70 1.18 -7.97 -23.04
N ASN A 71 0.55 -8.63 -22.08
CA ASN A 71 -0.79 -9.17 -22.27
C ASN A 71 -1.50 -9.40 -20.93
N SER A 72 -2.73 -9.90 -21.01
CA SER A 72 -3.46 -10.47 -19.89
C SER A 72 -3.94 -11.86 -20.29
N ARG A 73 -4.07 -12.76 -19.32
CA ARG A 73 -4.50 -14.15 -19.53
C ARG A 73 -5.53 -14.52 -18.47
N HIS A 74 -6.67 -15.04 -18.88
CA HIS A 74 -7.63 -15.60 -17.95
C HIS A 74 -7.15 -16.96 -17.40
N ALA A 75 -7.67 -17.36 -16.25
CA ALA A 75 -7.35 -18.64 -15.60
C ALA A 75 -7.56 -19.85 -16.53
N ASP A 76 -8.58 -19.80 -17.39
CA ASP A 76 -8.90 -20.80 -18.43
C ASP A 76 -7.83 -20.91 -19.53
N GLY A 77 -6.90 -19.97 -19.56
CA GLY A 77 -5.79 -19.91 -20.48
C GLY A 77 -5.98 -19.08 -21.74
N VAL A 78 -7.11 -18.40 -21.87
CA VAL A 78 -7.36 -17.48 -22.97
C VAL A 78 -6.50 -16.22 -22.80
N TRP A 79 -5.69 -15.95 -23.82
CA TRP A 79 -4.87 -14.74 -23.89
C TRP A 79 -5.62 -13.61 -24.60
N GLY A 80 -5.40 -12.38 -24.13
CA GLY A 80 -5.85 -11.18 -24.83
C GLY A 80 -4.98 -10.81 -26.04
N ALA A 81 -5.17 -9.60 -26.57
CA ALA A 81 -4.38 -9.05 -27.67
C ALA A 81 -2.96 -8.63 -27.22
N GLU A 82 -1.91 -9.16 -27.82
CA GLU A 82 -0.54 -8.81 -27.41
C GLU A 82 -0.17 -7.35 -27.75
N GLU A 83 0.40 -6.62 -26.80
CA GLU A 83 1.08 -5.35 -27.01
C GLU A 83 2.60 -5.55 -26.94
N SER A 84 3.40 -4.73 -27.64
CA SER A 84 4.85 -4.92 -27.63
C SER A 84 5.64 -3.63 -27.81
N PHE A 85 6.86 -3.62 -27.26
CA PHE A 85 7.86 -2.60 -27.53
C PHE A 85 9.27 -3.22 -27.57
N LYS A 86 10.22 -2.56 -28.24
CA LYS A 86 11.62 -3.02 -28.34
C LYS A 86 12.44 -2.65 -27.10
N PHE A 87 13.48 -3.43 -26.80
CA PHE A 87 14.40 -3.14 -25.71
C PHE A 87 14.96 -1.72 -25.81
N ASP A 88 15.52 -1.35 -26.98
CA ASP A 88 16.00 0.00 -27.28
C ASP A 88 16.79 0.60 -26.10
N GLY A 89 17.86 -0.12 -25.74
CA GLY A 89 18.78 0.21 -24.65
C GLY A 89 18.29 -0.08 -23.24
N SER A 90 17.09 -0.67 -23.05
CA SER A 90 16.51 -0.90 -21.71
C SER A 90 17.21 -1.99 -20.88
N PHE A 91 18.05 -2.83 -21.49
CA PHE A 91 18.77 -3.88 -20.79
C PHE A 91 20.23 -3.90 -21.22
N THR A 92 21.13 -4.21 -20.27
CA THR A 92 22.57 -4.34 -20.52
C THR A 92 23.06 -5.70 -20.02
N GLU A 93 23.75 -6.45 -20.88
CA GLU A 93 24.36 -7.75 -20.53
C GLU A 93 25.23 -7.64 -19.28
N GLY A 94 25.04 -8.59 -18.35
CA GLY A 94 25.79 -8.71 -17.11
C GLY A 94 25.43 -7.70 -16.03
N ARG A 95 24.61 -6.68 -16.30
CA ARG A 95 24.26 -5.63 -15.33
C ARG A 95 22.94 -5.91 -14.62
N PRO A 96 22.76 -5.42 -13.38
CA PRO A 96 21.45 -5.39 -12.74
C PRO A 96 20.43 -4.62 -13.60
N SER A 97 19.17 -4.99 -13.47
CA SER A 97 18.06 -4.28 -14.12
C SER A 97 16.85 -4.26 -13.22
N VAL A 98 16.07 -3.19 -13.31
CA VAL A 98 14.83 -3.00 -12.55
C VAL A 98 13.67 -2.80 -13.51
N VAL A 99 12.67 -3.69 -13.45
CA VAL A 99 11.39 -3.51 -14.12
C VAL A 99 10.38 -3.04 -13.08
N THR A 100 9.91 -1.81 -13.23
CA THR A 100 8.94 -1.18 -12.32
C THR A 100 7.57 -1.12 -12.97
N VAL A 101 6.56 -1.58 -12.25
CA VAL A 101 5.15 -1.45 -12.59
C VAL A 101 4.49 -0.52 -11.58
N THR A 102 3.89 0.56 -12.07
CA THR A 102 3.13 1.49 -11.26
C THR A 102 1.65 1.40 -11.63
N VAL A 103 0.79 1.14 -10.65
CA VAL A 103 -0.67 1.11 -10.83
C VAL A 103 -1.20 2.56 -10.87
N ARG A 104 -1.93 2.92 -11.92
CA ARG A 104 -2.55 4.24 -12.12
C ARG A 104 -3.94 4.12 -12.75
N GLY A 105 -4.99 4.26 -11.94
CA GLY A 105 -6.36 4.02 -12.33
C GLY A 105 -6.51 2.67 -13.01
N SER A 106 -7.06 2.66 -14.22
CA SER A 106 -7.23 1.46 -15.05
C SER A 106 -6.00 1.14 -15.92
N LYS A 107 -4.79 1.52 -15.51
CA LYS A 107 -3.56 1.37 -16.30
C LYS A 107 -2.37 0.93 -15.44
N TYR A 108 -1.41 0.27 -16.08
CA TYR A 108 -0.09 -0.05 -15.54
C TYR A 108 0.98 0.71 -16.33
N LEU A 109 1.77 1.52 -15.64
CA LEU A 109 2.92 2.21 -16.19
C LEU A 109 4.14 1.32 -15.99
N ILE A 110 4.82 0.99 -17.08
CA ILE A 110 5.95 0.06 -17.06
C ILE A 110 7.23 0.85 -17.38
N ALA A 111 8.11 0.94 -16.39
CA ALA A 111 9.41 1.55 -16.51
C ALA A 111 10.52 0.49 -16.41
N ILE A 112 11.62 0.71 -17.12
CA ILE A 112 12.82 -0.10 -17.02
C ILE A 112 13.98 0.84 -16.65
N ASP A 113 14.68 0.51 -15.57
CA ASP A 113 15.76 1.32 -14.99
C ASP A 113 15.37 2.81 -14.84
N GLY A 114 14.14 3.04 -14.36
CA GLY A 114 13.58 4.37 -14.09
C GLY A 114 13.01 5.11 -15.31
N ARG A 115 13.19 4.59 -16.53
CA ARG A 115 12.61 5.20 -17.74
C ARG A 115 11.29 4.54 -18.11
N LEU A 116 10.21 5.32 -18.18
CA LEU A 116 8.91 4.85 -18.69
C LEU A 116 9.08 4.33 -20.12
N ARG A 117 8.65 3.09 -20.37
CA ARG A 117 8.74 2.43 -21.69
C ARG A 117 7.37 2.20 -22.30
N HIS A 118 6.37 1.88 -21.49
CA HIS A 118 5.02 1.56 -21.98
C HIS A 118 3.95 1.86 -20.94
N THR A 119 2.72 2.07 -21.40
CA THR A 119 1.52 2.14 -20.55
C THR A 119 0.53 1.11 -21.05
N TYR A 120 0.18 0.14 -20.20
CA TYR A 120 -0.75 -0.95 -20.53
C TYR A 120 -2.11 -0.70 -19.88
N ALA A 121 -3.19 -0.74 -20.64
CA ALA A 121 -4.53 -0.62 -20.09
C ALA A 121 -4.96 -1.93 -19.40
N GLN A 122 -5.47 -1.87 -18.19
CA GLN A 122 -5.99 -3.03 -17.48
C GLN A 122 -7.17 -3.64 -18.26
N ARG A 123 -7.11 -4.96 -18.49
CA ARG A 123 -8.15 -5.69 -19.25
C ARG A 123 -8.92 -6.70 -18.41
N ILE A 124 -8.32 -7.16 -17.32
CA ILE A 124 -8.95 -8.03 -16.33
C ILE A 124 -9.17 -7.20 -15.07
N ASN A 125 -10.42 -7.00 -14.69
CA ASN A 125 -10.79 -6.31 -13.45
C ASN A 125 -10.78 -7.29 -12.28
N ALA A 126 -9.58 -7.69 -11.85
CA ALA A 126 -9.38 -8.56 -10.71
C ALA A 126 -8.29 -7.98 -9.79
N PRO A 127 -8.41 -8.12 -8.46
CA PRO A 127 -7.37 -7.71 -7.53
C PRO A 127 -6.08 -8.50 -7.79
N VAL A 128 -4.95 -7.80 -7.90
CA VAL A 128 -3.63 -8.45 -7.97
C VAL A 128 -3.24 -8.89 -6.57
N THR A 129 -3.21 -10.19 -6.32
CA THR A 129 -2.93 -10.79 -5.01
C THR A 129 -1.58 -11.49 -4.96
N GLY A 130 -0.87 -11.62 -6.08
CA GLY A 130 0.43 -12.28 -6.12
C GLY A 130 1.34 -11.77 -7.23
N LEU A 131 2.61 -12.14 -7.13
CA LEU A 131 3.65 -11.87 -8.13
C LEU A 131 4.29 -13.19 -8.56
N ARG A 132 4.45 -13.41 -9.87
CA ARG A 132 5.05 -14.64 -10.42
C ARG A 132 6.22 -14.33 -11.34
N TYR A 133 7.29 -15.10 -11.18
CA TYR A 133 8.47 -15.07 -12.04
C TYR A 133 8.62 -16.42 -12.73
N ALA A 134 8.70 -16.44 -14.07
CA ALA A 134 8.78 -17.69 -14.82
C ALA A 134 9.62 -17.54 -16.09
N ARG A 135 10.16 -18.65 -16.60
CA ARG A 135 10.72 -18.75 -17.96
C ARG A 135 9.89 -19.69 -18.81
N ASN A 136 10.12 -19.68 -20.12
CA ASN A 136 9.56 -20.73 -20.98
C ASN A 136 10.13 -22.10 -20.60
N GLY A 137 9.31 -23.14 -20.76
CA GLY A 137 9.53 -24.45 -20.13
C GLY A 137 10.75 -25.23 -20.61
N ASP A 138 11.16 -25.04 -21.86
CA ASP A 138 12.31 -25.69 -22.49
C ASP A 138 13.63 -24.93 -22.33
N MET A 139 13.59 -23.72 -21.75
CA MET A 139 14.78 -22.91 -21.53
C MET A 139 15.63 -23.41 -20.37
N THR A 140 16.94 -23.43 -20.57
CA THR A 140 17.90 -23.81 -19.53
C THR A 140 18.31 -22.62 -18.65
N THR A 141 18.26 -21.42 -19.21
CA THR A 141 18.61 -20.17 -18.54
C THR A 141 17.44 -19.19 -18.52
N ALA A 142 17.45 -18.24 -17.59
CA ALA A 142 16.48 -17.16 -17.56
C ALA A 142 17.21 -15.82 -17.62
N ILE A 143 16.53 -14.80 -18.15
CA ILE A 143 17.14 -13.49 -18.38
C ILE A 143 17.61 -12.86 -17.06
N PHE A 144 16.84 -13.03 -15.97
CA PHE A 144 17.15 -12.44 -14.67
C PHE A 144 17.68 -13.45 -13.63
N GLY A 145 18.19 -14.60 -14.11
CA GLY A 145 18.69 -15.67 -13.25
C GLY A 145 17.60 -16.52 -12.58
N ASN A 146 17.98 -17.30 -11.56
CA ASN A 146 17.10 -18.31 -10.94
C ASN A 146 16.08 -17.72 -9.96
N SER A 147 16.25 -16.47 -9.56
CA SER A 147 15.29 -15.77 -8.72
C SER A 147 15.38 -14.28 -8.95
N ILE A 148 14.28 -13.58 -8.67
CA ILE A 148 14.21 -12.13 -8.71
C ILE A 148 13.74 -11.59 -7.37
N LYS A 149 14.24 -10.42 -6.98
CA LYS A 149 13.68 -9.69 -5.84
C LYS A 149 12.52 -8.86 -6.32
N ALA A 150 11.39 -8.87 -5.62
CA ALA A 150 10.30 -7.95 -5.85
C ALA A 150 10.14 -7.04 -4.63
N GLN A 151 10.11 -5.74 -4.87
CA GLN A 151 9.82 -4.73 -3.86
C GLN A 151 8.46 -4.12 -4.15
N VAL A 152 7.57 -4.21 -3.16
CA VAL A 152 6.20 -3.67 -3.25
C VAL A 152 6.09 -2.50 -2.31
N VAL A 153 5.76 -1.34 -2.88
CA VAL A 153 5.45 -0.12 -2.17
C VAL A 153 3.97 0.12 -2.36
N HIS A 154 3.20 -0.19 -1.33
CA HIS A 154 1.84 0.30 -1.26
C HIS A 154 1.88 1.81 -1.05
N THR A 155 1.27 2.57 -1.94
CA THR A 155 1.07 4.01 -1.74
C THR A 155 -0.39 4.21 -1.43
N LEU A 156 -0.69 5.09 -0.49
CA LEU A 156 -2.08 5.52 -0.34
C LEU A 156 -2.48 6.28 -1.60
N PRO A 157 -3.73 6.13 -2.08
CA PRO A 157 -4.23 7.01 -3.12
C PRO A 157 -4.05 8.47 -2.65
N PRO A 158 -3.71 9.40 -3.55
CA PRO A 158 -3.75 10.81 -3.21
C PRO A 158 -5.17 11.15 -2.74
N PRO A 159 -5.35 11.96 -1.68
CA PRO A 159 -6.70 12.30 -1.23
C PRO A 159 -7.48 12.96 -2.38
N ASN A 160 -8.58 12.35 -2.82
CA ASN A 160 -9.57 12.97 -3.69
C ASN A 160 -10.85 13.19 -2.88
N PRO A 161 -10.86 14.20 -1.98
CA PRO A 161 -11.82 14.23 -0.91
C PRO A 161 -13.25 14.49 -1.39
N SER A 162 -14.17 13.57 -1.05
CA SER A 162 -15.62 13.85 -1.05
C SER A 162 -16.02 14.80 0.09
N GLN A 163 -15.26 14.78 1.19
CA GLN A 163 -15.38 15.70 2.31
C GLN A 163 -13.97 16.16 2.74
N SER A 164 -13.80 17.46 2.97
CA SER A 164 -12.55 18.02 3.50
C SER A 164 -12.86 19.14 4.49
N PHE A 165 -12.25 19.09 5.66
CA PHE A 165 -12.46 20.07 6.73
C PHE A 165 -11.28 20.09 7.72
N THR A 166 -11.22 21.11 8.56
CA THR A 166 -10.29 21.15 9.69
C THR A 166 -10.96 20.70 10.98
N ILE A 167 -10.17 20.11 11.87
CA ILE A 167 -10.60 19.76 13.23
C ILE A 167 -9.55 20.24 14.24
N ASN A 168 -9.99 20.94 15.28
CA ASN A 168 -9.10 21.34 16.36
C ASN A 168 -8.99 20.23 17.40
N ILE A 169 -7.94 20.27 18.20
CA ILE A 169 -7.82 19.40 19.36
C ILE A 169 -9.03 19.57 20.30
N GLY A 170 -9.65 18.46 20.69
CA GLY A 170 -10.86 18.42 21.50
C GLY A 170 -12.16 18.29 20.69
N ASP A 171 -12.15 18.69 19.42
CA ASP A 171 -13.34 18.72 18.58
C ASP A 171 -13.76 17.33 18.08
N THR A 172 -15.05 17.19 17.81
CA THR A 172 -15.65 16.08 17.07
C THR A 172 -16.34 16.64 15.83
N ARG A 173 -16.17 15.98 14.68
CA ARG A 173 -16.83 16.34 13.42
C ARG A 173 -17.65 15.17 12.92
N ALA A 174 -18.95 15.40 12.71
CA ALA A 174 -19.82 14.44 12.05
C ALA A 174 -19.47 14.32 10.57
N LEU A 175 -19.61 13.12 10.03
CA LEU A 175 -19.45 12.80 8.61
C LEU A 175 -20.84 12.65 7.98
N SER A 176 -21.01 13.23 6.79
CA SER A 176 -22.23 13.06 5.99
C SER A 176 -21.87 12.96 4.51
N PRO A 177 -22.00 11.78 3.88
CA PRO A 177 -22.49 10.53 4.46
C PRO A 177 -21.50 9.90 5.47
N ALA A 178 -21.98 8.89 6.20
CA ALA A 178 -21.12 8.02 7.00
C ALA A 178 -20.09 7.30 6.12
N LEU A 179 -18.97 6.92 6.72
CA LEU A 179 -17.86 6.28 6.01
C LEU A 179 -18.24 4.85 5.60
N ALA A 180 -18.22 4.59 4.29
CA ALA A 180 -18.40 3.27 3.69
C ALA A 180 -17.12 2.43 3.78
N ASN A 181 -17.25 1.11 3.59
CA ASN A 181 -16.10 0.21 3.50
C ASN A 181 -15.16 0.62 2.34
N ASP A 182 -13.88 0.35 2.54
CA ASP A 182 -12.77 0.65 1.64
C ASP A 182 -12.48 2.14 1.41
N GLN A 183 -13.21 3.05 2.08
CA GLN A 183 -12.88 4.47 2.12
C GLN A 183 -11.74 4.79 3.08
N PHE A 184 -11.03 5.88 2.79
CA PHE A 184 -9.90 6.39 3.55
C PHE A 184 -10.27 7.68 4.28
N VAL A 185 -9.82 7.79 5.53
CA VAL A 185 -9.79 9.04 6.29
C VAL A 185 -8.35 9.46 6.48
N TYR A 186 -8.00 10.61 5.94
CA TYR A 186 -6.67 11.20 6.07
C TYR A 186 -6.71 12.24 7.18
N PHE A 187 -5.89 12.04 8.21
CA PHE A 187 -5.58 13.04 9.23
C PHE A 187 -4.20 13.61 8.93
N ILE A 188 -4.14 14.87 8.51
CA ILE A 188 -2.91 15.51 8.03
C ILE A 188 -2.55 16.63 9.01
N SER A 189 -1.41 16.47 9.66
CA SER A 189 -0.82 17.47 10.52
C SER A 189 0.32 18.17 9.79
N SER A 190 0.40 19.50 9.92
CA SER A 190 1.50 20.30 9.35
C SER A 190 2.81 20.15 10.12
N THR A 191 2.77 19.63 11.34
CA THR A 191 3.94 19.48 12.21
C THR A 191 3.75 18.33 13.20
N THR A 192 4.84 17.87 13.81
CA THR A 192 4.80 16.99 14.96
C THR A 192 5.67 17.51 16.09
N SER A 193 5.28 17.25 17.33
CA SER A 193 6.12 17.44 18.51
C SER A 193 6.29 16.12 19.24
N LEU A 194 7.54 15.69 19.39
CA LEU A 194 7.95 14.45 20.03
C LEU A 194 8.50 14.70 21.44
N THR A 195 8.72 15.96 21.80
CA THR A 195 9.08 16.36 23.16
C THR A 195 7.95 15.97 24.12
N PRO A 196 8.19 15.07 25.10
CA PRO A 196 7.17 14.67 26.04
C PRO A 196 6.60 15.84 26.85
N ASP A 197 5.32 15.77 27.19
CA ASP A 197 4.73 16.71 28.14
C ASP A 197 5.18 16.36 29.56
N THR A 198 5.65 17.35 30.31
CA THR A 198 6.10 17.17 31.70
C THR A 198 4.96 17.34 32.72
N SER A 199 3.74 17.65 32.27
CA SER A 199 2.55 17.75 33.12
C SER A 199 2.09 16.41 33.72
N THR A 200 1.29 16.47 34.78
CA THR A 200 0.76 15.30 35.48
C THR A 200 -0.37 14.63 34.69
N GLY A 201 -0.06 13.50 34.04
CA GLY A 201 -1.04 12.70 33.32
C GLY A 201 -0.43 11.76 32.30
N GLY A 202 -1.28 11.06 31.54
CA GLY A 202 -0.81 10.31 30.38
C GLY A 202 -0.44 11.27 29.25
N ASP A 203 0.74 11.10 28.68
CA ASP A 203 1.21 11.91 27.55
C ASP A 203 0.78 11.29 26.22
N ASN A 204 -0.40 11.67 25.73
CA ASN A 204 -0.92 11.20 24.46
C ASN A 204 -1.73 12.21 23.64
N THR A 205 -1.80 11.93 22.35
CA THR A 205 -2.72 12.54 21.40
C THR A 205 -3.45 11.41 20.68
N SER A 206 -4.72 11.59 20.35
CA SER A 206 -5.53 10.54 19.74
C SER A 206 -6.38 11.01 18.58
N LEU A 207 -6.51 10.11 17.61
CA LEU A 207 -7.41 10.20 16.47
C LEU A 207 -8.43 9.08 16.61
N ASN A 208 -9.70 9.41 16.44
CA ASN A 208 -10.79 8.49 16.76
C ASN A 208 -11.83 8.45 15.64
N LEU A 209 -12.34 7.25 15.37
CA LEU A 209 -13.52 7.02 14.56
C LEU A 209 -14.68 6.62 15.47
N LEU A 210 -15.81 7.32 15.34
CA LEU A 210 -16.97 7.17 16.22
C LEU A 210 -18.20 6.71 15.46
N SER A 211 -19.08 5.98 16.14
CA SER A 211 -20.46 5.75 15.67
C SER A 211 -21.41 6.86 16.13
N ILE A 212 -22.65 6.81 15.65
CA ILE A 212 -23.70 7.79 16.00
C ILE A 212 -24.04 7.75 17.50
N ASP A 213 -23.89 6.59 18.12
CA ASP A 213 -24.15 6.38 19.55
C ASP A 213 -22.99 6.89 20.43
N GLY A 214 -21.90 7.37 19.83
CA GLY A 214 -20.69 7.82 20.53
C GLY A 214 -19.71 6.69 20.87
N ASP A 215 -19.93 5.47 20.37
CA ASP A 215 -18.96 4.38 20.51
C ASP A 215 -17.65 4.74 19.79
N TYR A 216 -16.51 4.42 20.40
CA TYR A 216 -15.20 4.50 19.77
C TYR A 216 -14.94 3.20 19.01
N LEU A 217 -15.24 3.23 17.72
CA LEU A 217 -15.02 2.10 16.80
C LEU A 217 -13.53 1.84 16.57
N LEU A 218 -12.75 2.92 16.54
CA LEU A 218 -11.29 2.89 16.55
C LEU A 218 -10.77 4.08 17.36
N HIS A 219 -9.96 3.81 18.36
CA HIS A 219 -9.16 4.79 19.09
C HIS A 219 -7.69 4.55 18.74
N VAL A 220 -7.01 5.55 18.22
CA VAL A 220 -5.57 5.51 17.94
C VAL A 220 -4.88 6.54 18.84
N SER A 221 -4.20 6.09 19.89
CA SER A 221 -3.50 6.94 20.86
C SER A 221 -1.99 6.87 20.67
N PHE A 222 -1.40 7.97 20.26
CA PHE A 222 0.04 8.18 20.12
C PHE A 222 0.61 8.63 21.46
N ARG A 223 1.58 7.90 22.03
CA ARG A 223 2.14 8.13 23.37
C ARG A 223 3.64 8.43 23.28
N ARG A 224 4.07 9.66 23.59
CA ARG A 224 5.48 10.10 23.45
C ARG A 224 6.40 9.43 24.46
N VAL A 225 6.04 9.48 25.75
CA VAL A 225 6.86 8.92 26.85
C VAL A 225 7.21 7.45 26.62
N SER A 226 6.23 6.63 26.26
CA SER A 226 6.45 5.20 26.03
C SER A 226 6.92 4.88 24.60
N ASN A 227 6.95 5.86 23.68
CA ASN A 227 7.20 5.64 22.25
C ASN A 227 6.32 4.52 21.67
N THR A 228 5.01 4.59 21.93
CA THR A 228 4.05 3.61 21.45
C THR A 228 2.83 4.25 20.80
N ILE A 229 2.18 3.49 19.93
CA ILE A 229 0.82 3.76 19.46
C ILE A 229 -0.07 2.67 20.00
N VAL A 230 -1.17 3.07 20.61
CA VAL A 230 -2.16 2.18 21.21
C VAL A 230 -3.46 2.25 20.45
N PHE A 231 -3.99 1.07 20.13
CA PHE A 231 -5.26 0.89 19.46
C PHE A 231 -6.26 0.25 20.41
N ASN A 232 -7.49 0.77 20.40
CA ASN A 232 -8.56 0.19 21.19
C ASN A 232 -9.94 0.53 20.61
N ALA A 233 -10.97 -0.02 21.23
CA ALA A 233 -12.37 0.32 21.01
C ALA A 233 -13.11 0.36 22.34
N ARG A 234 -14.19 1.13 22.42
CA ARG A 234 -15.11 1.14 23.57
C ARG A 234 -16.52 1.48 23.12
N THR A 235 -17.51 0.93 23.80
CA THR A 235 -18.88 1.43 23.67
C THR A 235 -19.04 2.72 24.47
N ALA A 236 -20.03 3.55 24.15
CA ALA A 236 -20.27 4.83 24.81
C ALA A 236 -20.55 4.68 26.31
N THR A 237 -21.18 3.57 26.70
CA THR A 237 -21.51 3.24 28.10
C THR A 237 -20.56 2.24 28.75
N GLY A 238 -19.61 1.69 27.99
CA GLY A 238 -18.73 0.61 28.43
C GLY A 238 -17.31 1.06 28.76
N GLY A 239 -16.52 0.09 29.22
CA GLY A 239 -15.09 0.25 29.41
C GLY A 239 -14.32 0.12 28.10
N TRP A 240 -13.04 0.49 28.15
CA TRP A 240 -12.07 0.17 27.11
C TRP A 240 -11.84 -1.33 27.02
N GLY A 241 -11.68 -1.85 25.80
CA GLY A 241 -11.23 -3.23 25.59
C GLY A 241 -9.74 -3.42 25.89
N ALA A 242 -9.19 -4.58 25.53
CA ALA A 242 -7.76 -4.84 25.63
C ALA A 242 -6.95 -3.95 24.66
N GLU A 243 -5.87 -3.32 25.13
CA GLU A 243 -5.00 -2.51 24.29
C GLU A 243 -4.22 -3.36 23.27
N GLU A 244 -4.17 -2.93 22.02
CA GLU A 244 -3.18 -3.39 21.04
C GLU A 244 -2.10 -2.32 20.93
N VAL A 245 -0.81 -2.69 21.08
CA VAL A 245 0.29 -1.75 21.22
C VAL A 245 1.36 -2.03 20.19
N ILE A 246 1.81 -1.00 19.46
CA ILE A 246 2.98 -1.07 18.57
C ILE A 246 4.03 -0.02 18.96
N PRO A 247 5.33 -0.28 18.72
CA PRO A 247 6.37 0.74 18.88
C PRO A 247 6.20 1.87 17.85
N SER A 248 6.54 3.10 18.24
CA SER A 248 6.42 4.31 17.40
C SER A 248 7.77 4.99 17.11
N LYS A 249 8.87 4.45 17.64
CA LYS A 249 10.20 5.02 17.44
C LYS A 249 10.55 5.06 15.95
N GLY A 250 10.89 6.23 15.44
CA GLY A 250 11.24 6.45 14.03
C GLY A 250 10.05 6.58 13.08
N PHE A 251 8.81 6.63 13.58
CA PHE A 251 7.63 6.87 12.74
C PHE A 251 7.40 8.37 12.46
N PHE A 252 7.95 9.23 13.30
CA PHE A 252 7.76 10.68 13.25
C PHE A 252 9.11 11.39 13.29
N GLN A 253 9.15 12.61 12.77
CA GLN A 253 10.29 13.50 12.82
C GLN A 253 9.86 14.84 13.42
N GLU A 254 10.57 15.32 14.45
CA GLU A 254 10.27 16.58 15.14
C GLU A 254 10.08 17.73 14.13
N SER A 255 9.02 18.51 14.32
CA SER A 255 8.68 19.67 13.49
C SER A 255 8.44 19.38 12.00
N GLN A 256 8.18 18.13 11.62
CA GLN A 256 7.81 17.75 10.25
C GLN A 256 6.32 17.42 10.11
N PRO A 257 5.72 17.64 8.93
CA PRO A 257 4.36 17.20 8.66
C PRO A 257 4.25 15.68 8.74
N VAL A 258 3.05 15.20 9.05
CA VAL A 258 2.74 13.77 9.08
C VAL A 258 1.32 13.53 8.59
N SER A 259 1.13 12.39 7.94
CA SER A 259 -0.18 11.83 7.61
C SER A 259 -0.44 10.56 8.42
N VAL A 260 -1.58 10.52 9.12
CA VAL A 260 -2.16 9.30 9.66
C VAL A 260 -3.40 9.00 8.85
N VAL A 261 -3.45 7.84 8.21
CA VAL A 261 -4.57 7.48 7.33
C VAL A 261 -5.21 6.20 7.83
N VAL A 262 -6.53 6.19 7.92
CA VAL A 262 -7.30 5.00 8.29
C VAL A 262 -8.13 4.56 7.10
N GLN A 263 -7.89 3.35 6.61
CA GLN A 263 -8.79 2.70 5.67
C GLN A 263 -9.78 1.84 6.44
N THR A 264 -11.07 2.00 6.15
CA THR A 264 -12.08 1.07 6.68
C THR A 264 -12.16 -0.17 5.81
N LYS A 265 -12.34 -1.34 6.42
CA LYS A 265 -12.64 -2.59 5.73
C LYS A 265 -13.85 -3.23 6.39
N THR A 266 -14.43 -4.25 5.76
CA THR A 266 -15.58 -4.97 6.33
C THR A 266 -15.33 -5.45 7.77
N GLN A 267 -14.13 -6.00 8.05
CA GLN A 267 -13.82 -6.63 9.35
C GLN A 267 -12.69 -5.95 10.14
N ALA A 268 -12.10 -4.87 9.62
CA ALA A 268 -10.92 -4.25 10.24
C ALA A 268 -10.78 -2.77 9.86
N PHE A 269 -9.82 -2.10 10.48
CA PHE A 269 -9.26 -0.83 10.06
C PHE A 269 -7.76 -1.01 9.81
N ASP A 270 -7.29 -0.59 8.63
CA ASP A 270 -5.87 -0.49 8.36
C ASP A 270 -5.40 0.93 8.66
N VAL A 271 -4.34 1.06 9.46
CA VAL A 271 -3.78 2.35 9.87
C VAL A 271 -2.40 2.52 9.27
N TYR A 272 -2.27 3.60 8.50
CA TYR A 272 -1.05 3.97 7.80
C TYR A 272 -0.47 5.25 8.41
N ILE A 273 0.86 5.33 8.44
CA ILE A 273 1.59 6.55 8.83
C ILE A 273 2.59 6.84 7.72
N ASP A 274 2.46 8.01 7.11
CA ASP A 274 3.22 8.43 5.92
C ASP A 274 3.23 7.37 4.81
N GLY A 275 2.03 6.89 4.48
CA GLY A 275 1.81 5.89 3.44
C GLY A 275 2.16 4.46 3.82
N VAL A 276 2.82 4.22 4.95
CA VAL A 276 3.24 2.88 5.37
C VAL A 276 2.20 2.27 6.30
N LEU A 277 1.67 1.10 5.97
CA LEU A 277 0.80 0.31 6.86
C LEU A 277 1.56 -0.01 8.15
N ARG A 278 1.04 0.46 9.30
CA ARG A 278 1.64 0.23 10.62
C ARG A 278 0.85 -0.76 11.46
N HIS A 279 -0.47 -0.82 11.27
CA HIS A 279 -1.33 -1.72 12.04
C HIS A 279 -2.62 -2.07 11.30
N THR A 280 -3.14 -3.27 11.55
CA THR A 280 -4.51 -3.65 11.18
C THR A 280 -5.27 -3.99 12.46
N PHE A 281 -6.23 -3.14 12.83
CA PHE A 281 -7.08 -3.33 14.00
C PHE A 281 -8.37 -4.03 13.61
N LYS A 282 -8.61 -5.23 14.15
CA LYS A 282 -9.87 -5.96 13.89
C LYS A 282 -11.05 -5.23 14.54
N LYS A 283 -12.13 -5.02 13.79
CA LYS A 283 -13.33 -4.35 14.29
C LYS A 283 -13.90 -5.15 15.48
N ARG A 284 -14.00 -4.50 16.63
CA ARG A 284 -14.64 -5.07 17.84
C ARG A 284 -16.11 -4.65 17.96
N ILE A 285 -16.46 -3.53 17.34
CA ILE A 285 -17.81 -2.98 17.29
C ILE A 285 -18.15 -2.78 15.81
N ASN A 286 -19.16 -3.49 15.32
CA ASN A 286 -19.55 -3.45 13.92
C ASN A 286 -20.69 -2.44 13.70
N LYS A 287 -20.33 -1.14 13.70
CA LYS A 287 -21.24 -0.02 13.41
C LYS A 287 -20.63 0.89 12.35
N ALA A 288 -21.48 1.72 11.73
CA ALA A 288 -21.02 2.74 10.79
C ALA A 288 -20.18 3.81 11.49
N VAL A 289 -19.13 4.29 10.82
CA VAL A 289 -18.35 5.45 11.29
C VAL A 289 -19.06 6.71 10.81
N THR A 290 -19.60 7.48 11.75
CA THR A 290 -20.39 8.68 11.47
C THR A 290 -19.72 9.95 11.96
N ALA A 291 -18.57 9.85 12.65
CA ALA A 291 -17.82 11.00 13.09
C ALA A 291 -16.33 10.68 13.28
N VAL A 292 -15.51 11.73 13.20
CA VAL A 292 -14.10 11.71 13.59
C VAL A 292 -13.88 12.62 14.77
N ARG A 293 -12.93 12.27 15.65
CA ARG A 293 -12.59 13.08 16.83
C ARG A 293 -11.09 13.15 17.05
N TYR A 294 -10.59 14.35 17.29
CA TYR A 294 -9.19 14.62 17.59
C TYR A 294 -9.06 15.06 19.06
N GLN A 295 -8.25 14.39 19.87
CA GLN A 295 -8.15 14.69 21.31
C GLN A 295 -6.72 14.57 21.83
N ARG A 296 -6.46 15.22 22.96
CA ARG A 296 -5.34 14.93 23.87
C ARG A 296 -5.92 14.63 25.26
N ASN A 297 -5.13 14.04 26.15
CA ASN A 297 -5.57 13.94 27.53
C ASN A 297 -5.77 15.33 28.15
N ASN A 298 -6.81 15.49 28.97
CA ASN A 298 -7.28 16.79 29.47
C ASN A 298 -6.25 17.54 30.32
N ASN A 299 -5.28 16.83 30.91
CA ASN A 299 -4.28 17.43 31.80
C ASN A 299 -3.02 17.88 31.07
N MET A 300 -2.96 17.73 29.75
CA MET A 300 -1.78 18.05 28.94
C MET A 300 -1.81 19.49 28.45
N SER A 301 -0.63 20.09 28.42
CA SER A 301 -0.39 21.43 27.86
C SER A 301 0.00 21.38 26.38
N THR A 302 0.56 20.25 25.94
CA THR A 302 1.05 20.02 24.58
C THR A 302 0.37 18.82 23.92
N GLN A 303 0.64 18.60 22.64
CA GLN A 303 0.12 17.50 21.84
C GLN A 303 1.15 17.10 20.78
N ILE A 304 0.98 15.92 20.20
CA ILE A 304 1.91 15.40 19.19
C ILE A 304 1.68 16.06 17.84
N PHE A 305 0.43 16.29 17.42
CA PHE A 305 0.11 16.89 16.12
C PHE A 305 -0.20 18.39 16.27
N ALA A 306 -0.35 19.10 15.16
CA ALA A 306 -0.75 20.51 15.18
C ALA A 306 -2.06 20.70 15.97
N ASN A 307 -2.26 21.90 16.52
CA ASN A 307 -3.50 22.23 17.24
C ASN A 307 -4.76 22.03 16.37
N THR A 308 -4.60 22.31 15.08
CA THR A 308 -5.61 22.10 14.04
C THR A 308 -5.01 21.19 12.98
N ILE A 309 -5.72 20.14 12.60
CA ILE A 309 -5.32 19.22 11.53
C ILE A 309 -6.34 19.26 10.39
N ASN A 310 -5.88 18.96 9.19
CA ASN A 310 -6.76 18.76 8.05
C ASN A 310 -7.28 17.32 8.07
N VAL A 311 -8.56 17.15 7.78
CA VAL A 311 -9.19 15.86 7.59
C VAL A 311 -9.77 15.80 6.19
N ALA A 312 -9.43 14.76 5.44
CA ALA A 312 -9.98 14.47 4.12
C ALA A 312 -10.57 13.06 4.11
N ILE A 313 -11.73 12.90 3.49
CA ILE A 313 -12.41 11.61 3.29
C ILE A 313 -12.43 11.33 1.80
N ASP A 314 -11.81 10.24 1.37
CA ASP A 314 -11.75 9.91 -0.06
C ASP A 314 -13.15 9.63 -0.62
N GLY A 315 -13.51 10.30 -1.71
CA GLY A 315 -14.68 9.94 -2.51
C GLY A 315 -14.30 8.78 -3.42
N GLN A 316 -15.13 7.74 -3.47
CA GLN A 316 -14.98 6.71 -4.51
C GLN A 316 -15.17 7.33 -5.90
#